data_AF-A0A7X2PND2-F1
#
_entry.id   AF-A0A7X2PND2-F1
#
_cell.length_a   1.000
_cell.length_b   1.000
_cell.length_c   1.000
_cell.angle_alpha   90.00
_cell.angle_beta   90.00
_cell.angle_gamma   90.00
#
_symmetry.space_group_name_H-M   'P 1'
#
loop_
_entity.id
_entity.type
_entity.pdbx_description
1 polymer ?
#
loop_
_entity_poly.entity_id
_entity_poly.type
_entity_poly.pdbx_seq_one_letter_code
_entity_poly.pdbx_strand_id
1 'polypeptide(L)'
;MRVLLLLAACGGAVFAQLAEGEGMAETGRLCRGCHEVERSVSLRQDKDGWNNTLTKMVGLGMKAADADLAIIADYLAKYYPADAIPPINVNKATAIELESRFGMKRSQAAAFLAHREKLGKFKTFADLRKAPGIDPEKVEAKKSQIIF
;
A
#
# COMPACT_ATOMS: atom_id res chain seq x y z
N MET A 1 26.47 57.63 -8.19
CA MET A 1 26.54 56.78 -6.98
C MET A 1 25.88 55.46 -7.30
N ARG A 2 26.65 54.40 -7.60
CA ARG A 2 26.12 53.08 -7.96
C ARG A 2 25.81 52.32 -6.68
N VAL A 3 24.53 52.09 -6.40
CA VAL A 3 24.09 51.19 -5.32
C VAL A 3 24.18 49.77 -5.85
N LEU A 4 25.15 49.00 -5.37
CA LEU A 4 25.21 47.56 -5.62
C LEU A 4 24.12 46.87 -4.78
N LEU A 5 23.15 46.23 -5.46
CA LEU A 5 22.30 45.21 -4.86
C LEU A 5 23.15 43.99 -4.50
N LEU A 6 23.17 43.62 -3.22
CA LEU A 6 23.50 42.27 -2.79
C LEU A 6 22.20 41.47 -2.68
N LEU A 7 21.83 40.75 -3.75
CA LEU A 7 20.94 39.60 -3.61
C LEU A 7 21.75 38.47 -2.97
N ALA A 8 21.57 38.29 -1.66
CA ALA A 8 21.95 37.04 -1.00
C ALA A 8 20.97 35.95 -1.46
N ALA A 9 21.34 35.22 -2.51
CA ALA A 9 20.67 33.99 -2.87
C ALA A 9 21.01 32.93 -1.80
N CYS A 10 20.11 32.73 -0.84
CA CYS A 10 20.09 31.50 -0.04
C CYS A 10 19.74 30.34 -0.98
N GLY A 11 20.78 29.76 -1.60
CA GLY A 11 20.69 28.47 -2.27
C GLY A 11 20.45 27.38 -1.23
N GLY A 12 19.19 27.20 -0.82
CA GLY A 12 18.78 26.00 -0.12
C GLY A 12 18.89 24.84 -1.09
N ALA A 13 19.90 23.98 -0.91
CA ALA A 13 19.91 22.69 -1.56
C ALA A 13 18.65 21.94 -1.11
N VAL A 14 17.67 21.81 -2.00
CA VAL A 14 16.51 20.95 -1.79
C VAL A 14 16.99 19.51 -1.93
N PHE A 15 17.66 19.00 -0.90
CA PHE A 15 17.75 17.57 -0.70
C PHE A 15 16.32 17.07 -0.48
N ALA A 16 15.97 15.93 -1.07
CA ALA A 16 14.69 15.26 -0.79
C ALA A 16 14.66 14.88 0.69
N GLN A 17 14.22 15.82 1.53
CA GLN A 17 14.09 15.61 2.95
C GLN A 17 12.95 14.61 3.13
N LEU A 18 13.22 13.59 3.93
CA LEU A 18 12.18 12.67 4.41
C LEU A 18 10.99 13.48 4.96
N ALA A 19 9.78 12.99 4.72
CA ALA A 19 8.57 13.60 5.25
C ALA A 19 8.68 13.75 6.78
N GLU A 20 8.36 14.94 7.27
CA GLU A 20 8.49 15.20 8.71
C GLU A 20 7.47 14.40 9.50
N GLY A 21 7.94 13.74 10.57
CA GLY A 21 7.05 13.05 11.51
C GLY A 21 7.73 11.93 12.29
N GLU A 22 6.93 11.29 13.15
CA GLU A 22 7.33 10.13 13.94
C GLU A 22 7.90 9.01 13.05
N GLY A 23 9.11 8.54 13.37
CA GLY A 23 9.84 7.51 12.62
C GLY A 23 10.77 8.03 11.51
N MET A 24 10.79 9.35 11.27
CA MET A 24 11.69 9.97 10.30
C MET A 24 13.17 9.78 10.68
N ALA A 25 13.51 9.94 11.97
CA ALA A 25 14.89 9.87 12.45
C ALA A 25 15.48 8.46 12.31
N GLU A 26 14.71 7.45 12.68
CA GLU A 26 15.04 6.03 12.56
C GLU A 26 15.22 5.65 11.09
N THR A 27 14.27 6.04 10.25
CA THR A 27 14.32 5.80 8.80
C THR A 27 15.54 6.46 8.15
N GLY A 28 15.79 7.74 8.47
CA GLY A 28 16.93 8.48 7.94
C GLY A 28 18.28 7.90 8.36
N ARG A 29 18.38 7.41 9.60
CA ARG A 29 19.60 6.81 10.13
C ARG A 29 19.85 5.39 9.60
N LEU A 30 18.83 4.53 9.60
CA LEU A 30 19.00 3.09 9.35
C LEU A 30 18.89 2.72 7.86
N CYS A 31 18.01 3.36 7.09
CA CYS A 31 17.83 3.00 5.67
C CYS A 31 18.96 3.47 4.76
N ARG A 32 19.84 4.38 5.22
CA ARG A 32 21.02 4.86 4.49
C ARG A 32 22.25 3.98 4.66
N GLY A 33 22.18 2.94 5.49
CA GLY A 33 23.33 2.08 5.80
C GLY A 33 23.83 1.22 4.64
N CYS A 34 23.02 1.01 3.60
CA CYS A 34 23.37 0.14 2.48
C CYS A 34 23.03 0.72 1.09
N HIS A 35 22.03 1.58 0.97
CA HIS A 35 21.61 2.21 -0.29
C HIS A 35 21.03 3.61 -0.03
N GLU A 36 20.74 4.37 -1.09
CA GLU A 36 20.07 5.66 -1.01
C GLU A 36 18.68 5.53 -0.36
N VAL A 37 18.29 6.47 0.52
CA VAL A 37 16.99 6.40 1.22
C VAL A 37 15.83 6.65 0.26
N GLU A 38 16.11 7.36 -0.83
CA GLU A 38 15.20 7.66 -1.92
C GLU A 38 14.64 6.37 -2.56
N ARG A 39 15.41 5.28 -2.55
CA ARG A 39 14.93 3.96 -2.98
C ARG A 39 13.82 3.44 -2.07
N SER A 40 13.95 3.63 -0.76
CA SER A 40 12.91 3.24 0.19
C SER A 40 11.65 4.07 -0.03
N VAL A 41 11.77 5.40 -0.15
CA VAL A 41 10.56 6.25 -0.24
C VAL A 41 9.88 6.21 -1.62
N SER A 42 10.60 5.80 -2.67
CA SER A 42 10.04 5.59 -4.01
C SER A 42 9.23 4.31 -4.12
N LEU A 43 9.56 3.28 -3.32
CA LEU A 43 8.81 2.03 -3.30
C LEU A 43 7.57 2.20 -2.43
N ARG A 44 6.40 2.31 -3.04
CA ARG A 44 5.13 2.56 -2.34
C ARG A 44 4.53 1.24 -1.86
N GLN A 45 4.54 0.99 -0.55
CA GLN A 45 4.00 -0.24 0.06
C GLN A 45 3.10 0.08 1.26
N ASP A 46 2.23 -0.86 1.59
CA ASP A 46 1.53 -0.87 2.87
C ASP A 46 2.45 -1.41 3.98
N LYS A 47 1.97 -1.41 5.22
CA LYS A 47 2.75 -1.83 6.39
C LYS A 47 3.24 -3.27 6.27
N ASP A 48 2.41 -4.17 5.75
CA ASP A 48 2.77 -5.58 5.60
C ASP A 48 3.83 -5.77 4.51
N GLY A 49 3.71 -5.08 3.37
CA GLY A 49 4.74 -5.04 2.33
C GLY A 49 6.08 -4.53 2.88
N TRP A 50 6.05 -3.48 3.69
CA TRP A 50 7.24 -2.95 4.36
C TRP A 50 7.85 -3.92 5.36
N ASN A 51 7.06 -4.54 6.23
CA ASN A 51 7.54 -5.56 7.17
C ASN A 51 8.25 -6.72 6.44
N ASN A 52 7.67 -7.18 5.32
CA ASN A 52 8.28 -8.22 4.50
C ASN A 52 9.59 -7.76 3.86
N THR A 53 9.65 -6.51 3.39
CA THR A 53 10.84 -5.93 2.79
C THR A 53 11.97 -5.77 3.81
N LEU A 54 11.67 -5.23 4.99
CA LEU A 54 12.62 -5.06 6.08
C LEU A 54 13.13 -6.41 6.60
N THR A 55 12.27 -7.42 6.70
CA THR A 55 12.68 -8.79 7.05
C THR A 55 13.69 -9.34 6.05
N LYS A 56 13.50 -9.11 4.74
CA LYS A 56 14.48 -9.48 3.71
C LYS A 56 15.78 -8.70 3.88
N MET A 57 15.72 -7.40 4.16
CA MET A 57 16.91 -6.57 4.39
C MET A 57 17.73 -7.07 5.59
N VAL A 58 17.07 -7.47 6.69
CA VAL A 58 17.73 -8.10 7.84
C VAL A 58 18.41 -9.40 7.43
N GLY A 59 17.74 -10.27 6.66
CA GLY A 59 18.32 -11.48 6.11
C GLY A 59 19.52 -11.23 5.17
N LEU A 60 19.59 -10.04 4.56
CA LEU A 60 20.70 -9.60 3.71
C LEU A 60 21.79 -8.84 4.48
N GLY A 61 21.67 -8.68 5.80
CA GLY A 61 22.72 -8.12 6.65
C GLY A 61 22.41 -6.77 7.30
N MET A 62 21.21 -6.21 7.13
CA MET A 62 20.76 -5.04 7.91
C MET A 62 20.73 -5.39 9.40
N LYS A 63 21.33 -4.53 10.24
CA LYS A 63 21.32 -4.69 11.70
C LYS A 63 20.50 -3.55 12.32
N ALA A 64 19.32 -3.89 12.83
CA ALA A 64 18.44 -2.99 13.56
C ALA A 64 17.66 -3.77 14.62
N ALA A 65 17.18 -3.11 15.67
CA ALA A 65 16.28 -3.72 16.64
C ALA A 65 14.87 -3.86 16.05
N ASP A 66 14.12 -4.88 16.46
CA ASP A 66 12.74 -5.11 15.97
C ASP A 66 11.82 -3.90 16.20
N ALA A 67 12.02 -3.18 17.30
CA ALA A 67 11.28 -1.94 17.60
C ALA A 67 11.57 -0.84 16.57
N ASP A 68 12.84 -0.67 16.16
CA ASP A 68 13.22 0.29 15.12
C ASP A 68 12.62 -0.10 13.77
N LEU A 69 12.60 -1.40 13.45
CA LEU A 69 12.00 -1.91 12.21
C LEU A 69 10.49 -1.64 12.15
N ALA A 70 9.78 -1.82 13.27
CA ALA A 70 8.37 -1.49 13.37
C ALA A 70 8.11 0.00 13.13
N ILE A 71 8.93 0.88 13.74
CA ILE A 71 8.85 2.34 13.55
C ILE A 71 9.08 2.71 12.08
N ILE A 72 10.08 2.11 11.43
CA ILE A 72 10.37 2.35 10.00
C ILE A 72 9.20 1.88 9.12
N ALA A 73 8.64 0.70 9.38
CA ALA A 73 7.50 0.19 8.62
C ALA A 73 6.27 1.09 8.76
N ASP A 74 5.99 1.57 9.97
CA ASP A 74 4.91 2.51 10.25
C ASP A 74 5.12 3.85 9.54
N TYR A 75 6.33 4.41 9.62
CA TYR A 75 6.69 5.65 8.95
C TYR A 75 6.53 5.53 7.43
N LEU A 76 7.12 4.50 6.82
CA LEU A 76 7.08 4.34 5.37
C LEU A 76 5.65 4.10 4.87
N ALA A 77 4.86 3.29 5.58
CA ALA A 77 3.46 3.06 5.21
C ALA A 77 2.57 4.31 5.40
N LYS A 78 2.85 5.15 6.40
CA LYS A 78 2.07 6.35 6.71
C LYS A 78 2.36 7.50 5.76
N TYR A 79 3.64 7.81 5.54
CA TYR A 79 4.05 8.99 4.76
C TYR A 79 4.31 8.66 3.29
N TYR A 80 4.55 7.38 2.97
CA TYR A 80 4.73 6.89 1.60
C TYR A 80 3.84 5.67 1.28
N PRO A 81 2.51 5.77 1.49
CA PRO A 81 1.60 4.63 1.39
C PRO A 81 1.59 4.01 -0.01
N ALA A 82 1.33 2.70 -0.07
CA ALA A 82 0.93 2.02 -1.29
C ALA A 82 -0.14 2.82 -2.05
N ASP A 83 -0.11 2.71 -3.38
CA ASP A 83 -1.15 3.30 -4.20
C ASP A 83 -2.51 2.74 -3.79
N ALA A 84 -3.48 3.63 -3.65
CA ALA A 84 -4.83 3.24 -3.30
C ALA A 84 -5.38 2.32 -4.40
N ILE A 85 -5.66 1.06 -4.05
CA ILE A 85 -6.32 0.15 -4.98
C ILE A 85 -7.74 0.66 -5.19
N PRO A 86 -8.16 0.98 -6.44
CA PRO A 86 -9.50 1.46 -6.69
C PRO A 86 -10.56 0.49 -6.14
N PRO A 87 -11.67 1.03 -5.58
CA PRO A 87 -12.75 0.19 -5.11
C PRO A 87 -13.29 -0.71 -6.23
N ILE A 88 -13.54 -1.97 -5.91
CA ILE A 88 -14.12 -2.93 -6.84
C ILE A 88 -15.63 -2.89 -6.75
N ASN A 89 -16.30 -2.58 -7.86
CA ASN A 89 -17.74 -2.75 -7.96
C ASN A 89 -18.05 -4.22 -8.24
N VAL A 90 -18.56 -4.95 -7.23
CA VAL A 90 -18.83 -6.40 -7.37
C VAL A 90 -19.95 -6.72 -8.38
N ASN A 91 -20.81 -5.74 -8.67
CA ASN A 91 -21.85 -5.86 -9.69
C ASN A 91 -21.33 -5.64 -11.12
N LYS A 92 -20.13 -5.07 -11.27
CA LYS A 92 -19.47 -4.82 -12.57
C LYS A 92 -18.14 -5.58 -12.74
N ALA A 93 -17.62 -6.18 -11.67
CA ALA A 93 -16.35 -6.89 -11.66
C ALA A 93 -16.31 -7.98 -12.74
N THR A 94 -15.20 -8.03 -13.45
CA THR A 94 -14.85 -9.07 -14.41
C THR A 94 -14.36 -10.34 -13.70
N ALA A 95 -14.27 -11.46 -14.42
CA ALA A 95 -13.69 -12.69 -13.87
C ALA A 95 -12.26 -12.47 -13.35
N ILE A 96 -11.43 -11.76 -14.11
CA ILE A 96 -10.03 -11.47 -13.76
C ILE A 96 -9.94 -10.65 -12.48
N GLU A 97 -10.82 -9.65 -12.32
CA GLU A 97 -10.88 -8.87 -11.08
C GLU A 97 -11.33 -9.71 -9.89
N LEU A 98 -12.29 -10.64 -10.07
CA LEU A 98 -12.71 -11.55 -9.01
C LEU A 98 -11.58 -12.51 -8.61
N GLU A 99 -10.87 -13.05 -9.60
CA GLU A 99 -9.70 -13.92 -9.39
C GLU A 99 -8.58 -13.18 -8.65
N SER A 100 -8.20 -12.00 -9.11
CA SER A 100 -7.07 -11.24 -8.54
C SER A 100 -7.41 -10.59 -7.18
N ARG A 101 -8.61 -10.01 -7.04
CA ARG A 101 -8.98 -9.25 -5.84
C ARG A 101 -9.51 -10.14 -4.73
N PHE A 102 -10.12 -11.28 -5.04
CA PHE A 102 -10.67 -12.21 -4.05
C PHE A 102 -9.95 -13.57 -4.04
N GLY A 103 -8.89 -13.75 -4.84
CA GLY A 103 -8.14 -15.01 -4.91
C GLY A 103 -9.00 -16.19 -5.34
N MET A 104 -10.02 -15.94 -6.17
CA MET A 104 -10.92 -16.97 -6.69
C MET A 104 -10.24 -17.74 -7.82
N LYS A 105 -10.54 -19.04 -7.94
CA LYS A 105 -10.21 -19.83 -9.13
C LYS A 105 -11.13 -19.41 -10.30
N ARG A 106 -10.68 -19.62 -11.54
CA ARG A 106 -11.48 -19.37 -12.75
C ARG A 106 -12.89 -19.96 -12.68
N SER A 107 -13.02 -21.19 -12.20
CA SER A 107 -14.33 -21.86 -12.03
C SER A 107 -15.22 -21.19 -10.97
N GLN A 108 -14.62 -20.70 -9.87
CA GLN A 108 -15.34 -19.96 -8.84
C GLN A 108 -15.82 -18.60 -9.38
N ALA A 109 -14.96 -17.88 -10.10
CA ALA A 109 -15.32 -16.61 -10.73
C ALA A 109 -16.46 -16.79 -11.74
N ALA A 110 -16.40 -17.83 -12.57
CA ALA A 110 -17.50 -18.17 -13.49
C ALA A 110 -18.82 -18.46 -12.75
N ALA A 111 -18.78 -19.23 -11.67
CA ALA A 111 -19.97 -19.52 -10.86
C ALA A 111 -20.54 -18.26 -10.19
N PHE A 112 -19.67 -17.37 -9.71
CA PHE A 112 -20.07 -16.07 -9.16
C PHE A 112 -20.77 -15.20 -10.20
N LEU A 113 -20.21 -15.08 -11.41
CA LEU A 113 -20.80 -14.28 -12.49
C LEU A 113 -22.17 -14.81 -12.90
N ALA A 114 -22.32 -16.14 -13.05
CA ALA A 114 -23.60 -16.77 -13.35
C ALA A 114 -24.63 -16.57 -12.23
N HIS A 115 -24.19 -16.60 -10.98
CA HIS A 115 -25.06 -16.30 -9.84
C HIS A 115 -25.49 -14.83 -9.83
N ARG A 116 -24.55 -13.90 -10.07
CA ARG A 116 -24.81 -12.47 -10.17
C ARG A 116 -25.83 -12.16 -11.26
N GLU A 117 -25.71 -12.78 -12.43
CA GLU A 117 -26.66 -12.59 -13.54
C GLU A 117 -28.08 -13.03 -13.17
N LYS A 118 -28.22 -14.18 -12.51
CA LYS A 118 -29.52 -14.70 -12.04
C LYS A 118 -30.13 -13.85 -10.91
N LEU A 119 -29.29 -13.36 -9.99
CA LEU A 119 -29.71 -12.50 -8.88
C LEU A 119 -30.02 -11.07 -9.35
N GLY A 120 -29.43 -10.65 -10.47
CA GLY A 120 -29.45 -9.28 -10.99
C GLY A 120 -28.34 -8.42 -10.39
N LYS A 121 -28.40 -8.14 -9.08
CA LYS A 121 -27.38 -7.35 -8.36
C LYS A 121 -27.28 -7.77 -6.90
N PHE A 122 -26.06 -7.81 -6.37
CA PHE A 122 -25.85 -7.80 -4.92
C PHE A 122 -26.20 -6.42 -4.38
N LYS A 123 -26.91 -6.37 -3.25
CA LYS A 123 -27.29 -5.12 -2.57
C LYS A 123 -26.58 -4.94 -1.25
N THR A 124 -26.21 -6.04 -0.62
CA THR A 124 -25.60 -6.04 0.71
C THR A 124 -24.37 -6.94 0.74
N PHE A 125 -23.50 -6.69 1.70
CA PHE A 125 -22.41 -7.62 2.00
C PHE A 125 -22.94 -8.99 2.45
N ALA A 126 -24.14 -9.07 3.05
CA ALA A 126 -24.74 -10.34 3.44
C ALA A 126 -25.09 -11.20 2.21
N ASP A 127 -25.56 -10.57 1.13
CA ASP A 127 -25.82 -11.26 -0.13
C ASP A 127 -24.50 -11.68 -0.79
N LEU A 128 -23.52 -10.77 -0.81
CA LEU A 128 -22.21 -11.03 -1.38
C LEU A 128 -21.52 -12.23 -0.73
N ARG A 129 -21.55 -12.35 0.61
CA ARG A 129 -20.94 -13.47 1.34
C ARG A 129 -21.56 -14.84 1.02
N LYS A 130 -22.78 -14.87 0.46
CA LYS A 130 -23.45 -16.10 0.04
C LYS A 130 -23.14 -16.47 -1.42
N ALA A 131 -22.41 -15.62 -2.15
CA ALA A 131 -22.12 -15.87 -3.55
C ALA A 131 -21.21 -17.10 -3.72
N PRO A 132 -21.42 -17.93 -4.75
CA PRO A 132 -20.62 -19.12 -4.97
C PRO A 132 -19.13 -18.80 -5.13
N GLY A 133 -18.29 -19.52 -4.38
CA GLY A 133 -16.83 -19.49 -4.52
C GLY A 133 -16.13 -18.26 -3.95
N ILE A 134 -16.86 -17.27 -3.43
CA ILE A 134 -16.24 -16.15 -2.70
C ILE A 134 -15.97 -16.58 -1.26
N ASP A 135 -14.85 -16.13 -0.72
CA ASP A 135 -14.48 -16.34 0.67
C ASP A 135 -15.04 -15.20 1.54
N PRO A 136 -15.95 -15.48 2.50
CA PRO A 136 -16.52 -14.46 3.37
C PRO A 136 -15.48 -13.65 4.15
N GLU A 137 -14.37 -14.27 4.55
CA GLU A 137 -13.30 -13.59 5.29
C GLU A 137 -12.62 -12.54 4.40
N LYS A 138 -12.41 -12.86 3.13
CA LYS A 138 -11.87 -11.89 2.15
C LYS A 138 -12.84 -10.75 1.87
N VAL A 139 -14.15 -11.01 1.91
CA VAL A 139 -15.16 -9.94 1.80
C VAL A 139 -15.08 -8.99 2.99
N GLU A 140 -14.89 -9.49 4.21
CA GLU A 140 -14.70 -8.62 5.39
C GLU A 140 -13.40 -7.84 5.33
N ALA A 141 -12.28 -8.51 5.04
CA ALA A 141 -10.97 -7.89 4.95
C ALA A 141 -10.91 -6.77 3.89
N LYS A 142 -11.76 -6.86 2.86
CA LYS A 142 -11.82 -5.90 1.74
C LYS A 142 -13.08 -5.03 1.77
N LYS A 143 -13.82 -4.99 2.88
CA LYS A 143 -15.11 -4.28 2.97
C LYS A 143 -15.01 -2.80 2.60
N SER A 144 -13.93 -2.12 2.97
CA SER A 144 -13.67 -0.72 2.60
C SER A 144 -13.31 -0.51 1.13
N GLN A 145 -12.97 -1.57 0.40
CA GLN A 145 -12.59 -1.56 -1.01
C GLN A 145 -13.72 -2.04 -1.93
N ILE A 146 -14.89 -2.43 -1.39
CA ILE A 146 -16.00 -2.99 -2.16
C ILE A 146 -17.11 -1.96 -2.28
N ILE A 147 -17.61 -1.79 -3.51
CA ILE A 147 -18.81 -1.00 -3.81
C ILE A 147 -19.82 -1.84 -4.62
N PHE A 148 -21.07 -1.39 -4.67
CA PHE A 148 -22.18 -2.08 -5.33
C PHE A 148 -22.68 -1.30 -6.56
#